data_AF-A0A1H2J497-F1
#
_entry.id   AF-A0A1H2J497-F1
#
_cell.length_a   1.000
_cell.length_b   1.000
_cell.length_c   1.000
_cell.angle_alpha   90.00
_cell.angle_beta   90.00
_cell.angle_gamma   90.00
#
_symmetry.space_group_name_H-M   'P 1'
#
loop_
_entity.id
_entity.type
_entity.pdbx_description
1 polymer ?
#
loop_
_entity_poly.entity_id
_entity_poly.type
_entity_poly.pdbx_seq_one_letter_code
_entity_poly.pdbx_strand_id
1 'polypeptide(L)'
;MRGYDREQVADHLQRLDAELRVLAADRDAATANAHELAAHLEDARDEIAELRREIDKLSVPPTTAQGMSERLSRMLQLASDEASEMRAEASAEADETLSIARQEAADMRSEAAAEAERIRGEAQAAAKKLVDEASARARQVKETAAANESESARLIAERTAAMEAEHTKTMKAANDEARRIVDKAKSEVAELEAVSSRERAAERERHDAELADQRERALDEANHIRQTALDIAGERLNRSREMAHAADRARQEIAANLGQLRDKLAELPELLAQPEDSEYAVLSDTDDLELLNRKLSPEARANA
;
A
#
# COMPACT_ATOMS: atom_id res chain seq x y z
N MET A 1 -4.67 46.65 -133.29
CA MET A 1 -6.12 46.89 -133.09
C MET A 1 -6.52 46.16 -131.81
N ARG A 2 -7.20 46.82 -130.86
CA ARG A 2 -7.82 46.14 -129.71
C ARG A 2 -9.23 45.71 -130.13
N GLY A 3 -9.35 44.48 -130.62
CA GLY A 3 -10.65 43.86 -130.84
C GLY A 3 -11.19 43.31 -129.52
N TYR A 4 -12.51 43.17 -129.42
CA TYR A 4 -13.13 42.42 -128.32
C TYR A 4 -12.72 40.95 -128.41
N ASP A 5 -12.51 40.32 -127.26
CA ASP A 5 -12.25 38.89 -127.19
C ASP A 5 -13.53 38.14 -127.61
N ARG A 6 -13.39 37.23 -128.58
CA ARG A 6 -14.52 36.49 -129.13
C ARG A 6 -15.10 35.49 -128.13
N GLU A 7 -14.26 34.94 -127.27
CA GLU A 7 -14.67 33.99 -126.22
C GLU A 7 -15.48 34.74 -125.15
N GLN A 8 -14.96 35.88 -124.68
CA GLN A 8 -15.67 36.77 -123.74
C GLN A 8 -17.02 37.26 -124.26
N VAL A 9 -17.14 37.60 -125.56
CA VAL A 9 -18.41 38.03 -126.16
C VAL A 9 -19.38 36.85 -126.32
N ALA A 10 -18.90 35.66 -126.66
CA ALA A 10 -19.74 34.46 -126.74
C ALA A 10 -20.31 34.09 -125.35
N ASP A 11 -19.48 34.07 -124.31
CA ASP A 11 -19.89 33.83 -122.93
C ASP A 11 -20.92 34.86 -122.44
N HIS A 12 -20.74 36.14 -122.79
CA HIS A 12 -21.69 37.19 -122.44
C HIS A 12 -23.04 37.03 -123.15
N LEU A 13 -23.04 36.67 -124.44
CA LEU A 13 -24.26 36.40 -125.19
C LEU A 13 -24.98 35.13 -124.69
N GLN A 14 -24.24 34.07 -124.33
CA GLN A 14 -24.81 32.87 -123.71
C GLN A 14 -25.44 33.19 -122.34
N ARG A 15 -24.80 34.06 -121.55
CA ARG A 15 -25.36 34.54 -120.28
C ARG A 15 -26.64 35.34 -120.49
N LEU A 16 -26.66 36.29 -121.43
CA LEU A 16 -27.86 37.07 -121.76
C LEU A 16 -29.01 36.19 -122.28
N ASP A 17 -28.71 35.18 -123.09
CA ASP A 17 -29.70 34.21 -123.59
C ASP A 17 -30.24 33.32 -122.46
N ALA A 18 -29.41 32.96 -121.47
CA ALA A 18 -29.88 32.30 -120.25
C ALA A 18 -30.74 33.23 -119.36
N GLU A 19 -30.31 34.47 -119.14
CA GLU A 19 -31.06 35.49 -118.39
C GLU A 19 -32.43 35.79 -119.05
N LEU A 20 -32.49 35.87 -120.37
CA LEU A 20 -33.74 36.05 -121.12
C LEU A 20 -34.67 34.83 -121.03
N ARG A 21 -34.14 33.60 -120.98
CA ARG A 21 -34.97 32.40 -120.73
C ARG A 21 -35.55 32.39 -119.32
N VAL A 22 -34.76 32.77 -118.31
CA VAL A 22 -35.24 32.91 -116.93
C VAL A 22 -36.33 33.98 -116.86
N LEU A 23 -36.09 35.17 -117.41
CA LEU A 23 -37.08 36.27 -117.43
C LEU A 23 -38.35 35.91 -118.19
N ALA A 24 -38.26 35.13 -119.27
CA ALA A 24 -39.43 34.63 -119.99
C ALA A 24 -40.22 33.63 -119.14
N ALA A 25 -39.54 32.69 -118.46
CA ALA A 25 -40.19 31.75 -117.54
C ALA A 25 -40.84 32.47 -116.35
N ASP A 26 -40.17 33.47 -115.76
CA ASP A 26 -40.70 34.28 -114.66
C ASP A 26 -41.93 35.09 -115.11
N ARG A 27 -41.90 35.68 -116.32
CA ARG A 27 -43.06 36.35 -116.92
C ARG A 27 -44.23 35.39 -117.12
N ASP A 28 -43.97 34.20 -117.65
CA ASP A 28 -45.02 33.23 -117.96
C ASP A 28 -45.64 32.67 -116.67
N ALA A 29 -44.83 32.43 -115.64
CA ALA A 29 -45.29 32.11 -114.29
C ALA A 29 -46.09 33.25 -113.65
N ALA A 30 -45.63 34.50 -113.74
CA ALA A 30 -46.37 35.67 -113.26
C ALA A 30 -47.70 35.86 -114.01
N THR A 31 -47.74 35.53 -115.31
CA THR A 31 -48.95 35.60 -116.14
C THR A 31 -49.94 34.50 -115.74
N ALA A 32 -49.46 33.28 -115.49
CA ALA A 32 -50.29 32.18 -114.96
C ALA A 32 -50.89 32.54 -113.60
N ASN A 33 -50.07 33.00 -112.65
CA ASN A 33 -50.51 33.46 -111.33
C ASN A 33 -51.55 34.60 -111.43
N ALA A 34 -51.38 35.52 -112.38
CA ALA A 34 -52.34 36.60 -112.61
C ALA A 34 -53.70 36.09 -113.15
N HIS A 35 -53.69 35.05 -113.99
CA HIS A 35 -54.92 34.40 -114.46
C HIS A 35 -55.61 33.58 -113.35
N GLU A 36 -54.87 32.85 -112.53
CA GLU A 36 -55.42 32.14 -111.35
C GLU A 36 -56.05 33.12 -110.35
N LEU A 37 -55.36 34.22 -110.05
CA LEU A 37 -55.90 35.26 -109.16
C LEU A 37 -57.13 35.96 -109.76
N ALA A 38 -57.17 36.14 -111.08
CA ALA A 38 -58.35 36.69 -111.76
C ALA A 38 -59.56 35.74 -111.67
N ALA A 39 -59.36 34.43 -111.79
CA ALA A 39 -60.41 33.42 -111.61
C ALA A 39 -60.93 33.42 -110.16
N HIS A 40 -60.06 33.34 -109.16
CA HIS A 40 -60.46 33.42 -107.75
C HIS A 40 -61.21 34.73 -107.40
N LEU A 41 -60.86 35.84 -108.07
CA LEU A 41 -61.55 37.12 -107.91
C LEU A 41 -62.96 37.10 -108.54
N GLU A 42 -63.14 36.38 -109.65
CA GLU A 42 -64.44 36.20 -110.31
C GLU A 42 -65.34 35.29 -109.48
N ASP A 43 -64.84 34.13 -109.03
CA ASP A 43 -65.54 33.21 -108.13
C ASP A 43 -66.02 33.91 -106.85
N ALA A 44 -65.13 34.66 -106.18
CA ALA A 44 -65.46 35.41 -104.98
C ALA A 44 -66.46 36.57 -105.24
N ARG A 45 -66.48 37.15 -106.44
CA ARG A 45 -67.47 38.18 -106.83
C ARG A 45 -68.85 37.57 -107.03
N ASP A 46 -68.93 36.40 -107.65
CA ASP A 46 -70.19 35.68 -107.84
C ASP A 46 -70.75 35.16 -106.51
N GLU A 47 -69.90 34.65 -105.62
CA GLU A 47 -70.27 34.30 -104.25
C GLU A 47 -70.81 35.51 -103.47
N ILE A 48 -70.11 36.65 -103.50
CA ILE A 48 -70.59 37.90 -102.87
C ILE A 48 -71.92 38.36 -103.49
N ALA A 49 -72.12 38.18 -104.80
CA ALA A 49 -73.37 38.55 -105.47
C ALA A 49 -74.54 37.66 -105.03
N GLU A 50 -74.34 36.35 -104.86
CA GLU A 50 -75.38 35.45 -104.38
C GLU A 50 -75.67 35.65 -102.88
N LEU A 51 -74.64 35.80 -102.04
CA LEU A 51 -74.79 36.13 -100.61
C LEU A 51 -75.58 37.44 -100.42
N ARG A 52 -75.35 38.46 -101.26
CA ARG A 52 -76.15 39.70 -101.24
C ARG A 52 -77.62 39.45 -101.57
N ARG A 53 -77.91 38.64 -102.61
CA ARG A 53 -79.30 38.26 -102.95
C ARG A 53 -79.96 37.48 -101.81
N GLU A 54 -79.22 36.64 -101.09
CA GLU A 54 -79.73 35.93 -99.92
C GLU A 54 -80.01 36.86 -98.74
N ILE A 55 -79.10 37.79 -98.44
CA ILE A 55 -79.26 38.83 -97.42
C ILE A 55 -80.47 39.73 -97.72
N ASP A 56 -80.69 40.12 -98.98
CA ASP A 56 -81.84 40.92 -99.39
C ASP A 56 -83.15 40.15 -99.17
N LYS A 57 -83.21 38.86 -99.55
CA LYS A 57 -84.35 37.96 -99.24
C LYS A 57 -84.58 37.82 -97.73
N LEU A 58 -83.52 37.84 -96.92
CA LEU A 58 -83.57 37.72 -95.46
C LEU A 58 -83.79 39.05 -94.71
N SER A 59 -83.68 40.19 -95.38
CA SER A 59 -83.88 41.51 -94.78
C SER A 59 -85.33 41.99 -94.87
N VAL A 60 -86.09 41.48 -95.84
CA VAL A 60 -87.54 41.69 -95.93
C VAL A 60 -88.27 40.83 -94.89
N PRO A 61 -89.31 41.34 -94.18
CA PRO A 61 -90.14 40.52 -93.30
C PRO A 61 -90.77 39.35 -94.08
N PRO A 62 -90.69 38.10 -93.59
CA PRO A 62 -91.22 36.96 -94.32
C PRO A 62 -92.75 37.02 -94.37
N THR A 63 -93.29 37.31 -95.56
CA THR A 63 -94.74 37.37 -95.83
C THR A 63 -95.34 36.01 -96.16
N THR A 64 -94.53 34.95 -96.21
CA THR A 64 -94.93 33.57 -96.50
C THR A 64 -94.46 32.61 -95.41
N ALA A 65 -95.25 31.54 -95.17
CA ALA A 65 -94.90 30.50 -94.21
C ALA A 65 -93.58 29.78 -94.56
N GLN A 66 -93.27 29.63 -95.85
CA GLN A 66 -92.01 29.07 -96.32
C GLN A 66 -90.80 29.92 -95.89
N GLY A 67 -90.85 31.25 -96.08
CA GLY A 67 -89.77 32.16 -95.67
C GLY A 67 -89.60 32.24 -94.14
N MET A 68 -90.67 32.04 -93.37
CA MET A 68 -90.56 31.86 -91.92
C MET A 68 -89.83 30.56 -91.55
N SER A 69 -90.21 29.42 -92.16
CA SER A 69 -89.58 28.12 -91.93
C SER A 69 -88.10 28.11 -92.29
N GLU A 70 -87.71 28.71 -93.41
CA GLU A 70 -86.29 28.80 -93.83
C GLU A 70 -85.46 29.70 -92.91
N ARG A 71 -86.04 30.81 -92.38
CA ARG A 71 -85.37 31.61 -91.34
C ARG A 71 -85.23 30.82 -90.04
N LEU A 72 -86.27 30.09 -89.63
CA LEU A 72 -86.24 29.25 -88.44
C LEU A 72 -85.15 28.16 -88.56
N SER A 73 -85.03 27.52 -89.73
CA SER A 73 -83.99 26.54 -90.01
C SER A 73 -82.58 27.14 -89.90
N ARG A 74 -82.34 28.33 -90.50
CA ARG A 74 -81.04 29.02 -90.37
C ARG A 74 -80.74 29.49 -88.94
N MET A 75 -81.76 29.91 -88.18
CA MET A 75 -81.60 30.28 -86.77
C MET A 75 -81.29 29.05 -85.88
N LEU A 76 -81.91 27.90 -86.15
CA LEU A 76 -81.62 26.63 -85.48
C LEU A 76 -80.23 26.09 -85.86
N GLN A 77 -79.82 26.25 -87.11
CA GLN A 77 -78.46 25.94 -87.59
C GLN A 77 -77.43 26.76 -86.80
N LEU A 78 -77.55 28.10 -86.82
CA LEU A 78 -76.67 29.01 -86.11
C LEU A 78 -76.62 28.73 -84.59
N ALA A 79 -77.78 28.50 -83.95
CA ALA A 79 -77.81 28.15 -82.53
C ALA A 79 -77.19 26.78 -82.22
N SER A 80 -77.25 25.83 -83.17
CA SER A 80 -76.59 24.52 -83.06
C SER A 80 -75.08 24.65 -83.23
N ASP A 81 -74.63 25.50 -84.16
CA ASP A 81 -73.22 25.78 -84.42
C ASP A 81 -72.59 26.53 -83.23
N GLU A 82 -73.23 27.61 -82.75
CA GLU A 82 -72.84 28.39 -81.56
C GLU A 82 -72.83 27.53 -80.29
N ALA A 83 -73.82 26.66 -80.10
CA ALA A 83 -73.82 25.70 -78.99
C ALA A 83 -72.71 24.64 -79.12
N SER A 84 -72.24 24.35 -80.33
CA SER A 84 -71.13 23.42 -80.56
C SER A 84 -69.77 24.10 -80.33
N GLU A 85 -69.63 25.36 -80.72
CA GLU A 85 -68.49 26.22 -80.41
C GLU A 85 -68.35 26.42 -78.90
N MET A 86 -69.41 26.83 -78.19
CA MET A 86 -69.39 26.95 -76.72
C MET A 86 -69.00 25.64 -76.01
N ARG A 87 -69.41 24.46 -76.53
CA ARG A 87 -68.99 23.17 -75.97
C ARG A 87 -67.53 22.84 -76.26
N ALA A 88 -67.02 23.23 -77.43
CA ALA A 88 -65.62 23.04 -77.78
C ALA A 88 -64.71 23.94 -76.94
N GLU A 89 -65.06 25.23 -76.79
CA GLU A 89 -64.35 26.20 -75.95
C GLU A 89 -64.34 25.78 -74.47
N ALA A 90 -65.50 25.44 -73.90
CA ALA A 90 -65.59 24.96 -72.52
C ALA A 90 -64.83 23.64 -72.28
N SER A 91 -64.72 22.77 -73.30
CA SER A 91 -63.89 21.56 -73.21
C SER A 91 -62.40 21.91 -73.24
N ALA A 92 -61.99 22.86 -74.07
CA ALA A 92 -60.60 23.30 -74.16
C ALA A 92 -60.14 24.01 -72.87
N GLU A 93 -60.96 24.91 -72.31
CA GLU A 93 -60.69 25.57 -71.02
C GLU A 93 -60.61 24.55 -69.87
N ALA A 94 -61.49 23.54 -69.86
CA ALA A 94 -61.46 22.47 -68.87
C ALA A 94 -60.19 21.60 -69.00
N ASP A 95 -59.77 21.25 -70.21
CA ASP A 95 -58.54 20.49 -70.47
C ASP A 95 -57.28 21.30 -70.13
N GLU A 96 -57.25 22.61 -70.41
CA GLU A 96 -56.17 23.52 -70.01
C GLU A 96 -56.08 23.64 -68.48
N THR A 97 -57.21 23.91 -67.80
CA THR A 97 -57.29 23.97 -66.34
C THR A 97 -56.82 22.66 -65.70
N LEU A 98 -57.25 21.52 -66.25
CA LEU A 98 -56.85 20.19 -65.79
C LEU A 98 -55.35 19.93 -66.03
N SER A 99 -54.79 20.43 -67.13
CA SER A 99 -53.36 20.34 -67.45
C SER A 99 -52.52 21.13 -66.44
N ILE A 100 -52.89 22.40 -66.19
CA ILE A 100 -52.23 23.28 -65.20
C ILE A 100 -52.30 22.64 -63.81
N ALA A 101 -53.48 22.24 -63.34
CA ALA A 101 -53.65 21.61 -62.03
C ALA A 101 -52.85 20.29 -61.88
N ARG A 102 -52.70 19.52 -62.97
CA ARG A 102 -51.86 18.30 -62.97
C ARG A 102 -50.38 18.63 -62.88
N GLN A 103 -49.92 19.68 -63.57
CA GLN A 103 -48.54 20.15 -63.55
C GLN A 103 -48.18 20.70 -62.16
N GLU A 104 -48.96 21.63 -61.62
CA GLU A 104 -48.78 22.18 -60.27
C GLU A 104 -48.76 21.07 -59.20
N ALA A 105 -49.66 20.09 -59.30
CA ALA A 105 -49.68 18.96 -58.38
C ALA A 105 -48.47 18.03 -58.56
N ALA A 106 -47.88 17.93 -59.76
CA ALA A 106 -46.65 17.18 -59.99
C ALA A 106 -45.42 17.90 -59.42
N ASP A 107 -45.32 19.21 -59.63
CA ASP A 107 -44.24 20.05 -59.12
C ASP A 107 -44.26 20.09 -57.59
N MET A 108 -45.44 20.32 -56.97
CA MET A 108 -45.61 20.27 -55.52
C MET A 108 -45.22 18.90 -54.92
N ARG A 109 -45.52 17.78 -55.60
CA ARG A 109 -45.07 16.44 -55.17
C ARG A 109 -43.55 16.28 -55.31
N SER A 110 -42.95 16.83 -56.36
CA SER A 110 -41.51 16.81 -56.59
C SER A 110 -40.75 17.59 -55.52
N GLU A 111 -41.19 18.82 -55.24
CA GLU A 111 -40.64 19.68 -54.20
C GLU A 111 -40.77 19.05 -52.81
N ALA A 112 -41.95 18.54 -52.46
CA ALA A 112 -42.18 17.87 -51.18
C ALA A 112 -41.31 16.60 -51.02
N ALA A 113 -41.07 15.85 -52.10
CA ALA A 113 -40.18 14.69 -52.09
C ALA A 113 -38.71 15.11 -51.91
N ALA A 114 -38.25 16.14 -52.63
CA ALA A 114 -36.89 16.67 -52.53
C ALA A 114 -36.60 17.23 -51.13
N GLU A 115 -37.54 17.99 -50.55
CA GLU A 115 -37.44 18.52 -49.18
C GLU A 115 -37.46 17.39 -48.13
N ALA A 116 -38.31 16.37 -48.31
CA ALA A 116 -38.31 15.20 -47.43
C ALA A 116 -36.97 14.44 -47.47
N GLU A 117 -36.33 14.29 -48.64
CA GLU A 117 -34.98 13.71 -48.72
C GLU A 117 -33.91 14.61 -48.11
N ARG A 118 -33.98 15.93 -48.29
CA ARG A 118 -33.06 16.88 -47.66
C ARG A 118 -33.12 16.78 -46.13
N ILE A 119 -34.33 16.83 -45.56
CA ILE A 119 -34.55 16.68 -44.11
C ILE A 119 -34.09 15.30 -43.62
N ARG A 120 -34.36 14.22 -44.36
CA ARG A 120 -33.86 12.87 -44.01
C ARG A 120 -32.33 12.82 -43.99
N GLY A 121 -31.68 13.34 -45.02
CA GLY A 121 -30.22 13.35 -45.14
C GLY A 121 -29.55 14.17 -44.03
N GLU A 122 -30.08 15.35 -43.71
CA GLU A 122 -29.60 16.20 -42.63
C GLU A 122 -29.80 15.53 -41.25
N ALA A 123 -30.97 14.93 -41.00
CA ALA A 123 -31.24 14.20 -39.77
C ALA A 123 -30.31 12.97 -39.60
N GLN A 124 -30.07 12.21 -40.68
CA GLN A 124 -29.14 11.08 -40.67
C GLN A 124 -27.69 11.52 -40.45
N ALA A 125 -27.24 12.60 -41.08
CA ALA A 125 -25.90 13.16 -40.89
C ALA A 125 -25.70 13.67 -39.45
N ALA A 126 -26.69 14.37 -38.89
CA ALA A 126 -26.67 14.85 -37.51
C ALA A 126 -26.68 13.69 -36.50
N ALA A 127 -27.53 12.66 -36.71
CA ALA A 127 -27.58 11.48 -35.87
C ALA A 127 -26.27 10.70 -35.89
N LYS A 128 -25.67 10.48 -37.08
CA LYS A 128 -24.36 9.84 -37.21
C LYS A 128 -23.28 10.63 -36.46
N LYS A 129 -23.20 11.95 -36.67
CA LYS A 129 -22.23 12.81 -35.98
C LYS A 129 -22.37 12.73 -34.46
N LEU A 130 -23.60 12.73 -33.94
CA LEU A 130 -23.87 12.59 -32.51
C LEU A 130 -23.42 11.22 -31.96
N VAL A 131 -23.63 10.13 -32.70
CA VAL A 131 -23.16 8.78 -32.33
C VAL A 131 -21.63 8.69 -32.36
N ASP A 132 -20.99 9.28 -33.38
CA ASP A 132 -19.53 9.32 -33.50
C ASP A 132 -18.90 10.14 -32.35
N GLU A 133 -19.46 11.31 -32.03
CA GLU A 133 -19.03 12.14 -30.89
C GLU A 133 -19.26 11.45 -29.53
N ALA A 134 -20.40 10.82 -29.33
CA ALA A 134 -20.70 10.08 -28.10
C ALA A 134 -19.73 8.90 -27.93
N SER A 135 -19.44 8.18 -29.02
CA SER A 135 -18.48 7.07 -29.03
C SER A 135 -17.05 7.54 -28.73
N ALA A 136 -16.64 8.70 -29.28
CA ALA A 136 -15.34 9.30 -29.00
C ALA A 136 -15.22 9.71 -27.52
N ARG A 137 -16.23 10.40 -26.97
CA ARG A 137 -16.27 10.77 -25.54
C ARG A 137 -16.25 9.53 -24.63
N ALA A 138 -16.99 8.47 -24.98
CA ALA A 138 -17.01 7.23 -24.20
C ALA A 138 -15.63 6.53 -24.18
N ARG A 139 -14.90 6.53 -25.31
CA ARG A 139 -13.51 6.04 -25.36
C ARG A 139 -12.59 6.89 -24.49
N GLN A 140 -12.64 8.22 -24.63
CA GLN A 140 -11.83 9.14 -23.84
C GLN A 140 -12.06 8.97 -22.33
N VAL A 141 -13.31 8.85 -21.88
CA VAL A 141 -13.64 8.61 -20.47
C VAL A 141 -13.13 7.26 -19.98
N LYS A 142 -13.18 6.21 -20.82
CA LYS A 142 -12.63 4.90 -20.46
C LYS A 142 -11.10 4.92 -20.36
N GLU A 143 -10.44 5.64 -21.26
CA GLU A 143 -8.97 5.80 -21.28
C GLU A 143 -8.48 6.61 -20.06
N THR A 144 -9.15 7.71 -19.72
CA THR A 144 -8.80 8.50 -18.52
C THR A 144 -9.12 7.75 -17.23
N ALA A 145 -10.22 7.00 -17.16
CA ALA A 145 -10.52 6.14 -16.01
C ALA A 145 -9.43 5.07 -15.82
N ALA A 146 -9.05 4.36 -16.89
CA ALA A 146 -7.99 3.34 -16.83
C ALA A 146 -6.61 3.93 -16.47
N ALA A 147 -6.29 5.14 -16.96
CA ALA A 147 -5.07 5.85 -16.58
C ALA A 147 -5.06 6.21 -15.09
N ASN A 148 -6.17 6.77 -14.57
CA ASN A 148 -6.33 7.13 -13.17
C ASN A 148 -6.31 5.89 -12.25
N GLU A 149 -6.91 4.77 -12.65
CA GLU A 149 -6.85 3.49 -11.94
C GLU A 149 -5.41 2.97 -11.86
N SER A 150 -4.67 3.01 -12.97
CA SER A 150 -3.25 2.61 -13.02
C SER A 150 -2.35 3.50 -12.16
N GLU A 151 -2.56 4.82 -12.19
CA GLU A 151 -1.82 5.77 -11.35
C GLU A 151 -2.15 5.57 -9.87
N SER A 152 -3.42 5.42 -9.51
CA SER A 152 -3.86 5.13 -8.14
C SER A 152 -3.27 3.82 -7.62
N ALA A 153 -3.31 2.75 -8.42
CA ALA A 153 -2.69 1.46 -8.08
C ALA A 153 -1.17 1.60 -7.87
N ARG A 154 -0.48 2.40 -8.70
CA ARG A 154 0.95 2.68 -8.53
C ARG A 154 1.24 3.44 -7.24
N LEU A 155 0.46 4.49 -6.93
CA LEU A 155 0.61 5.28 -5.71
C LEU A 155 0.31 4.48 -4.44
N ILE A 156 -0.66 3.56 -4.49
CA ILE A 156 -0.95 2.62 -3.40
C ILE A 156 0.24 1.67 -3.21
N ALA A 157 0.73 1.04 -4.27
CA ALA A 157 1.88 0.13 -4.21
C ALA A 157 3.15 0.84 -3.68
N GLU A 158 3.41 2.06 -4.15
CA GLU A 158 4.52 2.90 -3.72
C GLU A 158 4.43 3.26 -2.22
N ARG A 159 3.24 3.65 -1.74
CA ARG A 159 3.01 3.92 -0.31
C ARG A 159 3.12 2.67 0.56
N THR A 160 2.60 1.53 0.13
CA THR A 160 2.71 0.27 0.87
C THR A 160 4.17 -0.16 0.97
N ALA A 161 4.93 -0.14 -0.14
CA ALA A 161 6.35 -0.47 -0.14
C ALA A 161 7.18 0.48 0.75
N ALA A 162 6.89 1.78 0.73
CA ALA A 162 7.53 2.75 1.62
C ALA A 162 7.19 2.52 3.11
N MET A 163 5.94 2.18 3.41
CA MET A 163 5.50 1.85 4.77
C MET A 163 6.15 0.55 5.27
N GLU A 164 6.25 -0.48 4.44
CA GLU A 164 6.96 -1.73 4.76
C GLU A 164 8.46 -1.50 4.96
N ALA A 165 9.09 -0.65 4.16
CA ALA A 165 10.51 -0.28 4.30
C ALA A 165 10.79 0.46 5.63
N GLU A 166 9.97 1.45 6.00
CA GLU A 166 10.13 2.12 7.30
C GLU A 166 9.72 1.22 8.49
N HIS A 167 8.72 0.34 8.32
CA HIS A 167 8.36 -0.64 9.36
C HIS A 167 9.49 -1.66 9.60
N THR A 168 10.07 -2.25 8.56
CA THR A 168 11.18 -3.20 8.69
C THR A 168 12.43 -2.53 9.29
N LYS A 169 12.72 -1.28 8.89
CA LYS A 169 13.81 -0.46 9.46
C LYS A 169 13.59 -0.15 10.95
N THR A 170 12.39 0.26 11.35
CA THR A 170 12.07 0.55 12.76
C THR A 170 12.07 -0.71 13.62
N MET A 171 11.49 -1.81 13.14
CA MET A 171 11.54 -3.12 13.81
C MET A 171 12.97 -3.65 13.94
N LYS A 172 13.83 -3.46 12.91
CA LYS A 172 15.25 -3.81 13.01
C LYS A 172 15.95 -2.97 14.07
N ALA A 173 15.77 -1.64 14.07
CA ALA A 173 16.38 -0.76 15.06
C ALA A 173 15.93 -1.10 16.49
N ALA A 174 14.65 -1.42 16.70
CA ALA A 174 14.12 -1.86 17.98
C ALA A 174 14.70 -3.21 18.45
N ASN A 175 14.86 -4.18 17.54
CA ASN A 175 15.49 -5.46 17.84
C ASN A 175 17.00 -5.32 18.14
N ASP A 176 17.71 -4.48 17.38
CA ASP A 176 19.13 -4.19 17.60
C ASP A 176 19.33 -3.53 18.98
N GLU A 177 18.44 -2.61 19.38
CA GLU A 177 18.49 -1.96 20.69
C GLU A 177 18.10 -2.90 21.85
N ALA A 178 17.02 -3.68 21.69
CA ALA A 178 16.64 -4.71 22.67
C ALA A 178 17.78 -5.72 22.90
N ARG A 179 18.49 -6.10 21.83
CA ARG A 179 19.68 -6.94 21.91
C ARG A 179 20.81 -6.27 22.70
N ARG A 180 21.11 -4.99 22.45
CA ARG A 180 22.12 -4.23 23.24
C ARG A 180 21.77 -4.20 24.73
N ILE A 181 20.50 -3.97 25.07
CA ILE A 181 20.05 -3.94 26.47
C ILE A 181 20.24 -5.32 27.12
N VAL A 182 19.86 -6.40 26.44
CA VAL A 182 20.04 -7.77 26.94
C VAL A 182 21.53 -8.14 27.08
N ASP A 183 22.36 -7.80 26.10
CA ASP A 183 23.79 -8.12 26.14
C ASP A 183 24.53 -7.27 27.21
N LYS A 184 24.12 -6.01 27.44
CA LYS A 184 24.58 -5.18 28.58
C LYS A 184 24.18 -5.79 29.92
N ALA A 185 22.90 -6.15 30.08
CA ALA A 185 22.40 -6.75 31.32
C ALA A 185 23.11 -8.08 31.64
N LYS A 186 23.42 -8.90 30.64
CA LYS A 186 24.26 -10.10 30.82
C LYS A 186 25.68 -9.79 31.28
N SER A 187 26.30 -8.73 30.75
CA SER A 187 27.62 -8.27 31.19
C SER A 187 27.59 -7.82 32.66
N GLU A 188 26.60 -7.02 33.04
CA GLU A 188 26.41 -6.56 34.43
C GLU A 188 26.15 -7.74 35.39
N VAL A 189 25.34 -8.73 34.99
CA VAL A 189 25.14 -9.96 35.78
C VAL A 189 26.44 -10.76 35.91
N ALA A 190 27.20 -10.95 34.82
CA ALA A 190 28.47 -11.67 34.87
C ALA A 190 29.53 -10.96 35.72
N GLU A 191 29.56 -9.61 35.71
CA GLU A 191 30.39 -8.81 36.60
C GLU A 191 29.98 -8.96 38.07
N LEU A 192 28.68 -8.92 38.38
CA LEU A 192 28.17 -9.14 39.74
C LEU A 192 28.44 -10.56 40.23
N GLU A 193 28.29 -11.59 39.38
CA GLU A 193 28.66 -12.96 39.70
C GLU A 193 30.17 -13.10 39.93
N ALA A 194 31.01 -12.42 39.13
CA ALA A 194 32.45 -12.39 39.30
C ALA A 194 32.86 -11.69 40.61
N VAL A 195 32.23 -10.56 40.97
CA VAL A 195 32.46 -9.87 42.26
C VAL A 195 32.02 -10.76 43.42
N SER A 196 30.78 -11.25 43.40
CA SER A 196 30.26 -12.15 44.44
C SER A 196 31.09 -13.43 44.60
N SER A 197 31.63 -13.98 43.51
CA SER A 197 32.50 -15.17 43.59
C SER A 197 33.88 -14.85 44.17
N ARG A 198 34.44 -13.67 43.90
CA ARG A 198 35.67 -13.18 44.54
C ARG A 198 35.45 -12.90 46.03
N GLU A 199 34.34 -12.28 46.41
CA GLU A 199 33.97 -12.03 47.81
C GLU A 199 33.82 -13.36 48.56
N ARG A 200 33.04 -14.31 48.03
CA ARG A 200 32.91 -15.66 48.60
C ARG A 200 34.23 -16.43 48.67
N ALA A 201 35.16 -16.21 47.74
CA ALA A 201 36.49 -16.80 47.80
C ALA A 201 37.35 -16.16 48.91
N ALA A 202 37.33 -14.83 49.03
CA ALA A 202 38.05 -14.10 50.06
C ALA A 202 37.49 -14.36 51.48
N GLU A 203 36.18 -14.53 51.63
CA GLU A 203 35.54 -14.96 52.89
C GLU A 203 35.98 -16.37 53.28
N ARG A 204 36.03 -17.31 52.32
CA ARG A 204 36.55 -18.67 52.56
C ARG A 204 38.02 -18.65 52.96
N GLU A 205 38.85 -17.89 52.25
CA GLU A 205 40.28 -17.76 52.56
C GLU A 205 40.50 -17.17 53.96
N ARG A 206 39.72 -16.16 54.37
CA ARG A 206 39.74 -15.62 55.74
C ARG A 206 39.30 -16.65 56.77
N HIS A 207 38.19 -17.35 56.54
CA HIS A 207 37.68 -18.37 57.45
C HIS A 207 38.64 -19.56 57.58
N ASP A 208 39.26 -20.00 56.48
CA ASP A 208 40.26 -21.06 56.49
C ASP A 208 41.55 -20.62 57.21
N ALA A 209 41.94 -19.34 57.10
CA ALA A 209 43.03 -18.74 57.88
C ALA A 209 42.68 -18.61 59.38
N GLU A 210 41.46 -18.21 59.73
CA GLU A 210 40.97 -18.18 61.12
C GLU A 210 40.93 -19.59 61.72
N LEU A 211 40.48 -20.60 60.96
CA LEU A 211 40.55 -22.00 61.38
C LEU A 211 42.00 -22.51 61.51
N ALA A 212 42.92 -22.02 60.69
CA ALA A 212 44.35 -22.36 60.81
C ALA A 212 44.96 -21.76 62.10
N ASP A 213 44.73 -20.47 62.37
CA ASP A 213 45.16 -19.79 63.61
C ASP A 213 44.53 -20.43 64.86
N GLN A 214 43.24 -20.79 64.82
CA GLN A 214 42.60 -21.54 65.90
C GLN A 214 43.22 -22.93 66.11
N ARG A 215 43.56 -23.65 65.04
CA ARG A 215 44.26 -24.95 65.13
C ARG A 215 45.67 -24.80 65.67
N GLU A 216 46.42 -23.78 65.26
CA GLU A 216 47.75 -23.48 65.76
C GLU A 216 47.71 -23.19 67.26
N ARG A 217 46.82 -22.29 67.71
CA ARG A 217 46.60 -22.01 69.14
C ARG A 217 46.20 -23.24 69.95
N ALA A 218 45.31 -24.09 69.41
CA ALA A 218 44.90 -25.32 70.07
C ALA A 218 46.03 -26.36 70.16
N LEU A 219 46.92 -26.40 69.15
CA LEU A 219 48.13 -27.24 69.17
C LEU A 219 49.17 -26.70 70.16
N ASP A 220 49.34 -25.38 70.25
CA ASP A 220 50.22 -24.74 71.23
C ASP A 220 49.71 -24.91 72.66
N GLU A 221 48.41 -24.77 72.89
CA GLU A 221 47.79 -25.05 74.19
C GLU A 221 47.91 -26.53 74.56
N ALA A 222 47.66 -27.45 73.63
CA ALA A 222 47.88 -28.88 73.84
C ALA A 222 49.35 -29.22 74.11
N ASN A 223 50.29 -28.53 73.45
CA ASN A 223 51.73 -28.65 73.71
C ASN A 223 52.10 -28.07 75.08
N HIS A 224 51.52 -26.95 75.50
CA HIS A 224 51.73 -26.36 76.80
C HIS A 224 51.22 -27.28 77.92
N ILE A 225 49.99 -27.80 77.80
CA ILE A 225 49.42 -28.80 78.72
C ILE A 225 50.31 -30.06 78.77
N ARG A 226 50.77 -30.56 77.62
CA ARG A 226 51.70 -31.70 77.54
C ARG A 226 53.03 -31.40 78.25
N GLN A 227 53.57 -30.20 78.05
CA GLN A 227 54.82 -29.77 78.69
C GLN A 227 54.65 -29.69 80.21
N THR A 228 53.61 -29.01 80.69
CA THR A 228 53.28 -28.91 82.12
C THR A 228 53.03 -30.29 82.75
N ALA A 229 52.37 -31.22 82.04
CA ALA A 229 52.18 -32.59 82.51
C ALA A 229 53.50 -33.37 82.59
N LEU A 230 54.44 -33.15 81.65
CA LEU A 230 55.79 -33.72 81.71
C LEU A 230 56.62 -33.11 82.85
N ASP A 231 56.51 -31.81 83.10
CA ASP A 231 57.20 -31.13 84.21
C ASP A 231 56.67 -31.64 85.57
N ILE A 232 55.36 -31.76 85.74
CA ILE A 232 54.73 -32.37 86.93
C ILE A 232 55.14 -33.83 87.09
N ALA A 233 55.21 -34.60 86.01
CA ALA A 233 55.68 -35.98 86.05
C ALA A 233 57.17 -36.08 86.43
N GLY A 234 57.99 -35.15 85.91
CA GLY A 234 59.41 -35.01 86.24
C GLY A 234 59.64 -34.64 87.71
N GLU A 235 58.91 -33.65 88.24
CA GLU A 235 58.91 -33.33 89.66
C GLU A 235 58.51 -34.54 90.52
N ARG A 236 57.45 -35.26 90.13
CA ARG A 236 56.98 -36.44 90.89
C ARG A 236 58.01 -37.57 90.87
N LEU A 237 58.71 -37.77 89.74
CA LEU A 237 59.84 -38.70 89.62
C LEU A 237 61.03 -38.27 90.49
N ASN A 238 61.36 -36.98 90.51
CA ASN A 238 62.44 -36.45 91.33
C ASN A 238 62.12 -36.58 92.83
N ARG A 239 60.92 -36.20 93.29
CA ARG A 239 60.46 -36.44 94.68
C ARG A 239 60.49 -37.93 95.02
N SER A 240 60.11 -38.82 94.09
CA SER A 240 60.20 -40.27 94.31
C SER A 240 61.64 -40.76 94.43
N ARG A 241 62.58 -40.21 93.66
CA ARG A 241 64.03 -40.49 93.78
C ARG A 241 64.62 -39.93 95.08
N GLU A 242 64.24 -38.71 95.47
CA GLU A 242 64.63 -38.11 96.75
C GLU A 242 64.13 -38.94 97.94
N MET A 243 62.88 -39.41 97.89
CA MET A 243 62.35 -40.35 98.87
C MET A 243 63.10 -41.69 98.88
N ALA A 244 63.47 -42.23 97.71
CA ALA A 244 64.28 -43.45 97.63
C ALA A 244 65.68 -43.24 98.23
N HIS A 245 66.36 -42.12 97.93
CA HIS A 245 67.65 -41.76 98.50
C HIS A 245 67.58 -41.43 100.01
N ALA A 246 66.46 -40.88 100.49
CA ALA A 246 66.22 -40.71 101.92
C ALA A 246 66.02 -42.06 102.62
N ALA A 247 65.26 -42.97 102.02
CA ALA A 247 65.09 -44.34 102.53
C ALA A 247 66.41 -45.12 102.54
N ASP A 248 67.28 -44.96 101.53
CA ASP A 248 68.61 -45.57 101.51
C ASP A 248 69.55 -45.01 102.59
N ARG A 249 69.53 -43.69 102.81
CA ARG A 249 70.31 -43.08 103.91
C ARG A 249 69.85 -43.57 105.28
N ALA A 250 68.53 -43.61 105.53
CA ALA A 250 67.99 -44.19 106.76
C ALA A 250 68.41 -45.67 106.94
N ARG A 251 68.44 -46.45 105.84
CA ARG A 251 68.96 -47.82 105.82
C ARG A 251 70.43 -47.91 106.25
N GLN A 252 71.27 -47.00 105.75
CA GLN A 252 72.70 -46.91 106.08
C GLN A 252 72.93 -46.44 107.53
N GLU A 253 72.16 -45.47 108.02
CA GLU A 253 72.23 -45.00 109.41
C GLU A 253 71.82 -46.10 110.40
N ILE A 254 70.78 -46.89 110.10
CA ILE A 254 70.40 -48.05 110.90
C ILE A 254 71.53 -49.09 110.91
N ALA A 255 72.15 -49.38 109.77
CA ALA A 255 73.29 -50.30 109.68
C ALA A 255 74.52 -49.79 110.46
N ALA A 256 74.81 -48.48 110.39
CA ALA A 256 75.90 -47.86 111.14
C ALA A 256 75.68 -47.90 112.66
N ASN A 257 74.46 -47.60 113.12
CA ASN A 257 74.09 -47.69 114.54
C ASN A 257 74.17 -49.13 115.08
N LEU A 258 73.78 -50.12 114.27
CA LEU A 258 73.97 -51.54 114.62
C LEU A 258 75.46 -51.94 114.68
N GLY A 259 76.31 -51.37 113.82
CA GLY A 259 77.76 -51.50 113.90
C GLY A 259 78.32 -50.92 115.20
N GLN A 260 77.97 -49.67 115.53
CA GLN A 260 78.41 -49.01 116.76
C GLN A 260 77.94 -49.73 118.04
N LEU A 261 76.74 -50.31 118.04
CA LEU A 261 76.25 -51.14 119.15
C LEU A 261 77.06 -52.44 119.32
N ARG A 262 77.45 -53.08 118.21
CA ARG A 262 78.31 -54.27 118.24
C ARG A 262 79.69 -53.95 118.78
N ASP A 263 80.29 -52.85 118.33
CA ASP A 263 81.66 -52.51 118.68
C ASP A 263 81.75 -52.05 120.16
N LYS A 264 80.74 -51.30 120.67
CA LYS A 264 80.61 -50.98 122.10
C LYS A 264 80.37 -52.19 123.01
N LEU A 265 79.85 -53.30 122.49
CA LEU A 265 79.72 -54.55 123.24
C LEU A 265 81.04 -55.35 123.31
N ALA A 266 82.03 -55.04 122.46
CA ALA A 266 83.31 -55.72 122.43
C ALA A 266 84.34 -55.15 123.45
N GLU A 267 84.21 -53.88 123.86
CA GLU A 267 85.13 -53.19 124.79
C GLU A 267 84.89 -53.51 126.27
N LEU A 268 83.80 -54.24 126.59
CA LEU A 268 83.40 -54.60 127.96
C LEU A 268 84.42 -55.37 128.83
N PRO A 269 85.34 -56.22 128.30
CA PRO A 269 86.27 -56.98 129.14
C PRO A 269 87.46 -56.17 129.71
N GLU A 270 87.89 -55.09 129.06
CA GLU A 270 89.12 -54.35 129.45
C GLU A 270 88.86 -53.16 130.40
N LEU A 271 87.62 -52.69 130.50
CA LEU A 271 87.23 -51.57 131.38
C LEU A 271 87.02 -51.96 132.87
N LEU A 272 87.26 -53.22 133.24
CA LEU A 272 86.97 -53.76 134.57
C LEU A 272 88.21 -54.01 135.46
N ALA A 273 89.41 -53.54 135.07
CA ALA A 273 90.67 -53.93 135.70
C ALA A 273 91.67 -52.77 136.00
N GLN A 274 91.24 -51.72 136.70
CA GLN A 274 92.14 -50.93 137.56
C GLN A 274 91.39 -50.10 138.64
N PRO A 275 91.92 -49.94 139.87
CA PRO A 275 91.20 -49.31 140.98
C PRO A 275 91.84 -48.02 141.53
N GLU A 276 91.02 -46.98 141.75
CA GLU A 276 91.23 -45.99 142.83
C GLU A 276 89.86 -45.57 143.42
N ASP A 277 89.78 -45.50 144.76
CA ASP A 277 88.62 -45.06 145.53
C ASP A 277 88.60 -43.53 145.70
N SER A 278 87.41 -42.90 145.72
CA SER A 278 86.99 -41.85 146.70
C SER A 278 85.65 -41.17 146.33
N GLU A 279 84.66 -41.26 147.24
CA GLU A 279 83.77 -40.18 147.76
C GLU A 279 83.21 -39.09 146.78
N TYR A 280 81.93 -38.66 146.72
CA TYR A 280 80.69 -38.73 147.55
C TYR A 280 79.48 -38.34 146.64
N ALA A 281 78.18 -38.51 146.94
CA ALA A 281 77.45 -39.17 148.05
C ALA A 281 76.02 -39.64 147.65
N VAL A 282 75.56 -40.64 148.41
CA VAL A 282 74.19 -41.05 148.79
C VAL A 282 73.14 -39.92 148.96
N LEU A 283 71.87 -40.22 148.66
CA LEU A 283 70.60 -39.81 149.33
C LEU A 283 69.43 -40.48 148.54
N SER A 284 69.08 -41.76 148.76
CA SER A 284 68.26 -42.36 149.83
C SER A 284 66.75 -42.06 149.76
N ASP A 285 65.94 -43.13 149.67
CA ASP A 285 64.47 -43.09 149.69
C ASP A 285 63.90 -42.49 150.99
N THR A 286 63.43 -41.24 150.92
CA THR A 286 62.33 -40.71 151.74
C THR A 286 61.73 -39.45 151.08
N ASP A 287 60.41 -39.31 151.16
CA ASP A 287 59.61 -38.09 150.89
C ASP A 287 59.10 -37.76 149.47
N ASP A 288 58.68 -38.82 148.76
CA ASP A 288 57.52 -38.75 147.84
C ASP A 288 56.16 -38.56 148.56
N LEU A 289 56.16 -37.96 149.77
CA LEU A 289 54.97 -37.46 150.46
C LEU A 289 54.96 -35.93 150.67
N GLU A 290 56.08 -35.22 150.47
CA GLU A 290 56.09 -33.75 150.37
C GLU A 290 56.40 -33.22 148.97
N LEU A 291 57.05 -33.99 148.08
CA LEU A 291 57.14 -33.62 146.65
C LEU A 291 55.75 -33.56 145.98
N LEU A 292 54.83 -34.41 146.42
CA LEU A 292 53.40 -34.41 146.05
C LEU A 292 52.60 -33.21 146.59
N ASN A 293 53.15 -32.41 147.51
CA ASN A 293 52.52 -31.18 148.01
C ASN A 293 53.38 -29.91 147.84
N ARG A 294 54.57 -30.01 147.21
CA ARG A 294 55.39 -28.85 146.80
C ARG A 294 55.67 -28.77 145.29
N LYS A 295 55.07 -29.65 144.48
CA LYS A 295 54.83 -29.42 143.04
C LYS A 295 53.37 -29.55 142.59
N LEU A 296 52.41 -29.58 143.51
CA LEU A 296 51.07 -29.06 143.25
C LEU A 296 51.03 -27.56 143.62
N SER A 297 51.29 -26.75 142.59
CA SER A 297 50.86 -25.35 142.37
C SER A 297 50.35 -24.50 143.55
N PRO A 298 50.80 -23.24 143.62
CA PRO A 298 49.91 -22.10 143.77
C PRO A 298 49.39 -21.65 142.40
N GLU A 299 48.07 -21.43 142.33
CA GLU A 299 47.48 -20.19 141.82
C GLU A 299 47.83 -19.77 140.37
N ALA A 300 46.89 -19.66 139.43
CA ALA A 300 45.60 -18.98 139.57
C ALA A 300 45.69 -17.63 140.33
N ARG A 301 46.76 -16.88 140.09
CA ARG A 301 46.97 -15.41 140.27
C ARG A 301 48.17 -15.04 139.36
N ALA A 302 48.04 -15.27 138.05
CA ALA A 302 47.39 -14.39 137.06
C ALA A 302 48.47 -13.42 136.46
N ASN A 303 48.25 -12.74 135.33
CA ASN A 303 47.76 -11.36 135.28
C ASN A 303 46.35 -11.22 135.88
N ALA A 304 46.17 -10.69 137.09
CA ALA A 304 47.18 -10.03 137.96
C ALA A 304 48.37 -10.91 138.40
#